data_AF-A0A9D5KVX9-F1
#
_entry.id   AF-A0A9D5KVX9-F1
#
_cell.length_a   1.000
_cell.length_b   1.000
_cell.length_c   1.000
_cell.angle_alpha   90.00
_cell.angle_beta   90.00
_cell.angle_gamma   90.00
#
_symmetry.space_group_name_H-M   'P 1'
#
loop_
_entity.id
_entity.type
_entity.pdbx_description
1 polymer ?
#
loop_
_entity_poly.entity_id
_entity_poly.type
_entity_poly.pdbx_seq_one_letter_code
_entity_poly.pdbx_strand_id
1 'polypeptide(L)'
;MKMIKRVGLLLGTALLALAPAVMARNLVILHSNDTHSQIDPDASGRGGILQRKAIVDSVRGAEKNVLLIDAGDMVQGSLYFK
;
A
#
# COMPACT_ATOMS: atom_id res chain seq x y z
N MET A 1 -51.95 -13.63 12.42
CA MET A 1 -50.69 -14.40 12.22
C MET A 1 -49.95 -14.09 10.90
N LYS A 2 -50.61 -13.94 9.74
CA LYS A 2 -49.94 -13.61 8.45
C LYS A 2 -49.23 -12.23 8.44
N MET A 3 -49.80 -11.23 9.11
CA MET A 3 -49.24 -9.87 9.18
C MET A 3 -47.95 -9.79 10.00
N ILE A 4 -47.89 -10.48 11.14
CA ILE A 4 -46.68 -10.56 11.99
C ILE A 4 -45.52 -11.25 11.25
N LYS A 5 -45.81 -12.29 10.46
CA LYS A 5 -44.81 -12.96 9.61
C LYS A 5 -44.28 -12.04 8.49
N ARG A 6 -45.13 -11.17 7.93
CA ARG A 6 -44.72 -10.19 6.90
C ARG A 6 -43.86 -9.06 7.48
N VAL A 7 -44.21 -8.56 8.66
CA VAL A 7 -43.41 -7.54 9.36
C VAL A 7 -42.06 -8.12 9.78
N GLY A 8 -42.02 -9.34 10.32
CA GLY A 8 -40.77 -10.02 10.65
C GLY A 8 -39.87 -10.27 9.44
N LEU A 9 -40.47 -10.62 8.28
CA LEU A 9 -39.73 -10.80 7.03
C LEU A 9 -39.15 -9.48 6.51
N LEU A 10 -39.91 -8.38 6.56
CA LEU A 10 -39.45 -7.05 6.15
C LEU A 10 -38.36 -6.49 7.07
N LEU A 11 -38.45 -6.75 8.37
CA LEU A 11 -37.43 -6.34 9.33
C LEU A 11 -36.13 -7.14 9.12
N GLY A 12 -36.24 -8.44 8.83
CA GLY A 12 -35.10 -9.31 8.54
C GLY A 12 -34.36 -8.92 7.27
N THR A 13 -35.08 -8.56 6.20
CA THR A 13 -34.44 -8.11 4.94
C THR A 13 -33.80 -6.73 5.07
N ALA A 14 -34.40 -5.82 5.83
CA ALA A 14 -33.81 -4.50 6.11
C ALA A 14 -32.51 -4.63 6.92
N LEU A 15 -32.44 -5.54 7.90
CA LEU A 15 -31.22 -5.81 8.66
C LEU A 15 -30.10 -6.41 7.78
N LEU A 16 -30.44 -7.29 6.84
CA LEU A 16 -29.47 -7.89 5.94
C LEU A 16 -28.88 -6.87 4.95
N ALA A 17 -29.67 -5.86 4.55
CA ALA A 17 -29.24 -4.78 3.65
C ALA A 17 -28.30 -3.75 4.33
N LEU A 18 -28.33 -3.65 5.66
CA LEU A 18 -27.42 -2.79 6.44
C LEU A 18 -26.11 -3.49 6.84
N ALA A 19 -25.92 -4.77 6.48
CA ALA A 19 -24.67 -5.45 6.77
C ALA A 19 -23.51 -4.77 6.01
N PRO A 20 -22.43 -4.34 6.69
CA PRO A 20 -21.30 -3.73 6.02
C PRO A 20 -20.69 -4.75 5.05
N ALA A 21 -20.59 -4.37 3.78
CA ALA A 21 -19.88 -5.17 2.79
C ALA A 21 -18.39 -5.21 3.16
N VAL A 22 -17.92 -6.35 3.66
CA VAL A 22 -16.49 -6.62 3.81
C VAL A 22 -15.92 -6.87 2.41
N MET A 23 -15.39 -5.82 1.80
CA MET A 23 -14.60 -5.96 0.59
C MET A 23 -13.14 -6.23 0.95
N ALA A 24 -12.54 -7.23 0.29
CA ALA A 24 -11.10 -7.44 0.31
C ALA A 24 -10.41 -6.14 -0.15
N ARG A 25 -9.45 -5.65 0.64
CA ARG A 25 -8.68 -4.46 0.31
C ARG A 25 -7.36 -4.88 -0.30
N ASN A 26 -7.03 -4.30 -1.46
CA ASN A 26 -5.71 -4.45 -2.04
C ASN A 26 -4.70 -3.63 -1.23
N LEU A 27 -3.56 -4.24 -0.93
CA LEU A 27 -2.40 -3.61 -0.30
C LEU A 27 -1.21 -3.74 -1.25
N VAL A 28 -0.59 -2.62 -1.57
CA VAL A 28 0.64 -2.57 -2.37
C VAL A 28 1.82 -2.43 -1.41
N ILE A 29 2.78 -3.34 -1.50
CA ILE A 29 4.01 -3.29 -0.71
C ILE A 29 5.16 -2.99 -1.67
N LEU A 30 5.72 -1.80 -1.54
CA LEU A 30 6.98 -1.43 -2.16
C LEU A 30 8.09 -1.73 -1.16
N HIS A 31 9.20 -2.30 -1.63
CA HIS A 31 10.36 -2.50 -0.78
C HIS A 31 11.67 -2.13 -1.47
N SER A 32 12.65 -1.74 -0.66
CA SER A 32 14.06 -1.70 -1.02
C SER A 32 14.89 -2.47 -0.01
N ASN A 33 16.12 -2.78 -0.38
CA ASN A 33 17.14 -3.42 0.45
C ASN A 33 18.52 -3.01 -0.08
N ASP A 34 19.55 -3.16 0.73
CA ASP A 34 20.96 -3.09 0.31
C ASP A 34 21.28 -1.81 -0.47
N THR A 35 20.76 -0.67 0.00
CA THR A 35 21.02 0.60 -0.66
C THR A 35 22.50 0.96 -0.61
N HIS A 36 23.24 0.51 0.41
CA HIS A 36 24.70 0.67 0.50
C HIS A 36 25.19 2.09 0.18
N SER A 37 24.47 3.09 0.66
CA SER A 37 24.75 4.52 0.42
C SER A 37 24.76 4.95 -1.07
N GLN A 38 24.11 4.20 -1.96
CA GLN A 38 23.85 4.58 -3.37
C GLN A 38 22.77 5.67 -3.44
N ILE A 39 23.13 6.87 -2.99
CA ILE A 39 22.23 8.04 -2.96
C ILE A 39 22.04 8.60 -4.38
N ASP A 40 23.13 8.69 -5.13
CA ASP A 40 23.16 9.15 -6.51
C ASP A 40 22.94 7.99 -7.49
N PRO A 41 22.49 8.28 -8.72
CA PRO A 41 22.42 7.28 -9.77
C PRO A 41 23.81 6.76 -10.18
N ASP A 42 23.83 5.55 -10.76
CA ASP A 42 25.01 4.98 -11.41
C ASP A 42 25.42 5.80 -12.66
N ALA A 43 26.57 5.46 -13.25
CA ALA A 43 27.09 6.14 -14.44
C ALA A 43 26.13 6.07 -15.66
N SER A 44 25.18 5.14 -15.66
CA SER A 44 24.15 5.00 -16.68
C SER A 44 22.84 5.71 -16.31
N GLY A 45 22.80 6.44 -15.19
CA GLY A 45 21.63 7.17 -14.72
C GLY A 45 20.60 6.30 -13.98
N ARG A 46 20.92 5.05 -13.61
CA ARG A 46 19.99 4.13 -12.94
C ARG A 46 20.16 4.16 -11.42
N GLY A 47 19.11 3.78 -10.70
CA GLY A 47 19.13 3.82 -9.23
C GLY A 47 19.05 5.26 -8.72
N GLY A 48 19.63 5.52 -7.54
CA GLY A 48 19.53 6.81 -6.87
C GLY A 48 18.21 7.03 -6.12
N ILE A 49 18.29 7.78 -5.03
CA ILE A 49 17.16 8.04 -4.13
C ILE A 49 16.14 9.00 -4.76
N LEU A 50 16.60 9.96 -5.57
CA LEU A 50 15.73 10.90 -6.28
C LEU A 50 14.81 10.17 -7.28
N GLN A 51 15.37 9.29 -8.10
CA GLN A 51 14.63 8.50 -9.08
C GLN A 51 13.69 7.52 -8.38
N ARG A 52 14.16 6.86 -7.31
CA ARG A 52 13.32 5.96 -6.50
C ARG A 52 12.13 6.71 -5.90
N LYS A 53 12.32 7.93 -5.41
CA LYS A 53 11.24 8.77 -4.89
C LYS A 53 10.17 9.06 -5.96
N ALA A 54 10.57 9.39 -7.19
CA ALA A 54 9.62 9.64 -8.27
C ALA A 54 8.72 8.41 -8.53
N ILE A 55 9.29 7.20 -8.49
CA ILE A 55 8.53 5.95 -8.64
C ILE A 55 7.59 5.73 -7.44
N VAL A 56 8.09 5.89 -6.21
CA VAL A 56 7.28 5.74 -4.99
C VAL A 56 6.09 6.70 -5.00
N ASP A 57 6.32 7.96 -5.35
CA ASP A 57 5.27 8.97 -5.40
C ASP A 57 4.25 8.65 -6.50
N SER A 58 4.69 8.16 -7.67
CA SER A 58 3.80 7.70 -8.74
C SER A 58 2.90 6.56 -8.28
N VAL A 59 3.44 5.55 -7.57
CA VAL A 59 2.64 4.43 -7.05
C VAL A 59 1.67 4.90 -5.98
N ARG A 60 2.10 5.78 -5.07
CA ARG A 60 1.21 6.38 -4.04
C ARG A 60 0.12 7.27 -4.62
N GLY A 61 0.36 7.86 -5.80
CA GLY A 61 -0.67 8.60 -6.54
C GLY A 61 -1.70 7.69 -7.22
N ALA A 62 -1.30 6.50 -7.64
CA ALA A 62 -2.17 5.54 -8.33
C ALA A 62 -2.93 4.61 -7.36
N GLU A 63 -2.35 4.29 -6.21
CA GLU A 63 -2.83 3.23 -5.32
C GLU A 63 -3.20 3.76 -3.93
N LYS A 64 -4.35 3.32 -3.40
CA LYS A 64 -4.90 3.85 -2.15
C LYS A 64 -4.17 3.37 -0.89
N ASN A 65 -3.73 2.12 -0.87
CA ASN A 65 -3.09 1.51 0.30
C ASN A 65 -1.69 1.06 -0.08
N VAL A 66 -0.69 1.91 0.16
CA VAL A 66 0.71 1.63 -0.17
C VAL A 66 1.55 1.63 1.09
N LEU A 67 2.26 0.54 1.33
CA LEU A 67 3.31 0.43 2.35
C LEU A 67 4.67 0.46 1.65
N LEU A 68 5.57 1.33 2.10
CA LEU A 68 6.97 1.35 1.67
C LEU A 68 7.83 0.82 2.81
N ILE A 69 8.64 -0.19 2.53
CA ILE A 69 9.50 -0.87 3.51
C ILE A 69 10.96 -0.80 3.01
N ASP A 70 11.90 -0.60 3.91
CA ASP A 70 13.32 -0.85 3.64
C ASP A 70 13.77 -2.03 4.50
N ALA A 71 14.45 -3.01 3.89
CA ALA A 71 14.86 -4.25 4.54
C ALA A 71 16.28 -4.20 5.15
N GLY A 72 16.92 -3.03 5.20
CA GLY A 72 18.23 -2.86 5.82
C GLY A 72 19.37 -2.72 4.83
N ASP A 73 20.60 -2.67 5.35
CA ASP A 73 21.83 -2.35 4.61
C ASP A 73 21.73 -1.05 3.81
N MET A 74 21.18 -0.02 4.46
CA MET A 74 21.07 1.32 3.90
C MET A 74 22.43 2.00 3.75
N VAL A 75 23.37 1.69 4.63
CA VAL A 75 24.66 2.39 4.81
C VAL A 75 25.84 1.51 4.38
N GLN A 76 27.03 2.11 4.27
CA GLN A 76 28.29 1.46 3.89
C GLN A 76 28.32 0.95 2.44
N GLY A 77 29.10 1.60 1.57
CA GLY A 77 29.22 1.23 0.15
C GLY A 77 29.53 2.39 -0.80
N SER A 78 29.47 3.62 -0.31
CA SER A 78 29.93 4.82 -1.01
C SER A 78 30.53 5.84 -0.03
N LEU A 79 31.06 6.97 -0.53
CA LEU A 79 31.63 8.04 0.28
C LEU A 79 30.61 8.81 1.15
N TYR A 80 29.31 8.53 0.99
CA TYR A 80 28.25 9.15 1.79
C TYR A 80 28.15 8.60 3.22
N PHE A 81 28.82 7.49 3.52
CA PHE A 81 28.89 6.92 4.85
C PHE A 81 30.36 6.71 5.24
N LYS A 82 30.78 7.36 6.33
CA LYS A 82 32.14 7.30 6.88
C LYS A 82 32.11 6.73 8.29
#